data_AF-A0A0M3IW75-F1
#
_entry.id   AF-A0A0M3IW75-F1
#
_cell.length_a   1.000
_cell.length_b   1.000
_cell.length_c   1.000
_cell.angle_alpha   90.00
_cell.angle_beta   90.00
_cell.angle_gamma   90.00
#
_symmetry.space_group_name_H-M   'P 1'
#
loop_
_entity.id
_entity.type
_entity.pdbx_description
1 polymer ?
#
loop_
_entity_poly.entity_id
_entity_poly.type
_entity_poly.pdbx_seq_one_letter_code
_entity_poly.pdbx_strand_id
1 'polypeptide(L)'
;LQRQEVDFYPDDGSSPFPLHVYLAAAHSNPYFTGPVDNDAIIQTILTARGPSGTNLEYALRLADCVHRMAPHIRDEHLFTIEKKLLEKCRTLNVHDQVLSDLGIVPGIGSTNEDETDQRE
;
A
#
# COMPACT_ATOMS: atom_id res chain seq x y z
N LEU A 1 22.11 6.57 1.68
CA LEU A 1 21.38 6.05 0.50
C LEU A 1 22.39 5.32 -0.36
N GLN A 2 22.09 4.08 -0.74
CA GLN A 2 22.88 3.30 -1.67
C GLN A 2 22.17 3.32 -3.02
N ARG A 3 22.89 3.65 -4.09
CA ARG A 3 22.40 3.53 -5.46
C ARG A 3 22.80 2.15 -5.98
N GLN A 4 21.84 1.42 -6.53
CA GLN A 4 22.07 0.12 -7.16
C GLN A 4 21.50 0.14 -8.58
N GLU A 5 22.18 -0.53 -9.50
CA GLU A 5 21.66 -0.78 -10.85
C GLU A 5 20.97 -2.15 -10.88
N VAL A 6 19.78 -2.21 -11.45
CA VAL A 6 18.95 -3.42 -11.59
C VAL A 6 18.32 -3.42 -12.98
N ASP A 7 18.03 -4.61 -13.52
CA ASP A 7 17.24 -4.71 -14.75
C ASP A 7 15.76 -4.48 -14.44
N PHE A 8 15.14 -3.54 -15.14
CA PHE A 8 13.70 -3.31 -15.14
C PHE A 8 13.05 -4.11 -16.27
N TYR A 9 11.94 -4.78 -15.95
CA TYR A 9 11.18 -5.60 -16.88
C TYR A 9 9.83 -4.90 -17.14
N PRO A 10 9.66 -4.23 -18.29
CA PRO A 10 8.41 -3.53 -18.62
C PRO A 10 7.23 -4.48 -18.82
N ASP A 11 6.04 -4.05 -18.40
CA ASP A 11 4.81 -4.84 -18.55
C ASP A 11 4.32 -4.94 -20.01
N ASP A 12 4.77 -4.07 -20.90
CA ASP A 12 4.41 -4.09 -22.33
C ASP A 12 5.20 -5.14 -23.15
N GLY A 13 6.05 -5.93 -22.48
CA GLY A 13 6.86 -6.97 -23.09
C GLY A 13 8.07 -6.43 -23.87
N SER A 14 8.36 -5.13 -23.80
CA SER A 14 9.59 -4.56 -24.35
C SER A 14 10.83 -5.11 -23.63
N SER A 15 11.99 -4.98 -24.28
CA SER A 15 13.23 -5.55 -23.75
C SER A 15 13.61 -4.93 -22.40
N PRO A 16 14.09 -5.73 -21.43
CA PRO A 16 14.57 -5.21 -20.16
C PRO A 16 15.69 -4.19 -20.32
N PHE A 17 15.77 -3.22 -19.42
CA PHE A 17 16.81 -2.19 -19.43
C PHE A 17 17.25 -1.80 -18.02
N PRO A 18 18.50 -1.32 -17.84
CA PRO A 18 19.02 -0.99 -16.52
C PRO A 18 18.34 0.27 -15.95
N LEU A 19 17.94 0.18 -14.68
CA LEU A 19 17.47 1.29 -13.85
C LEU A 19 18.35 1.46 -12.61
N HIS A 20 18.51 2.71 -12.18
CA HIS A 20 19.08 3.01 -10.89
C HIS A 20 17.99 3.10 -9.81
N VAL A 21 18.08 2.24 -8.80
CA VAL A 21 17.23 2.27 -7.61
C VAL A 21 18.00 2.83 -6.41
N TYR A 22 17.29 3.55 -5.54
CA TYR A 22 17.83 4.11 -4.32
C TYR A 22 17.30 3.35 -3.12
N LEU A 23 18.18 2.69 -2.39
CA LEU A 23 17.85 1.92 -1.19
C LEU A 23 18.50 2.57 0.04
N ALA A 24 17.76 2.68 1.13
CA ALA A 24 18.33 3.10 2.39
C ALA A 24 19.17 1.96 3.00
N ALA A 25 20.40 2.24 3.41
CA ALA A 25 21.28 1.24 4.01
C ALA A 25 20.77 0.88 5.41
N ALA A 26 20.37 -0.38 5.62
CA ALA A 26 19.70 -0.85 6.84
C ALA A 26 20.50 -0.56 8.12
N HIS A 27 21.82 -0.68 8.09
CA HIS A 27 22.66 -0.54 9.29
C HIS A 27 23.12 0.89 9.59
N SER A 28 22.97 1.83 8.65
CA SER A 28 23.49 3.20 8.82
C SER A 28 22.40 4.27 8.68
N ASN A 29 21.16 3.88 8.35
CA ASN A 29 20.05 4.81 8.27
C ASN A 29 19.43 4.99 9.68
N PRO A 30 19.59 6.16 10.32
CA PRO A 30 19.02 6.40 11.66
C PRO A 30 17.48 6.36 11.68
N TYR A 31 16.84 6.41 10.51
CA TYR A 31 15.39 6.31 10.35
C TYR A 31 14.91 4.89 10.06
N PHE A 32 15.81 3.91 9.98
CA PHE A 32 15.42 2.51 9.80
C PHE A 32 14.96 1.92 11.12
N THR A 33 13.67 1.60 11.22
CA THR A 33 13.05 1.05 12.43
C THR A 33 13.15 -0.46 12.53
N GLY A 34 13.72 -1.13 11.53
CA GLY A 34 13.77 -2.59 11.45
C GLY A 34 12.42 -3.23 11.11
N PRO A 35 12.36 -4.57 11.06
CA PRO A 35 11.12 -5.31 10.96
C PRO A 35 10.27 -5.04 12.21
N VAL A 36 9.07 -4.51 12.00
CA VAL A 36 8.08 -4.26 13.05
C VAL A 36 6.82 -5.03 12.71
N ASP A 37 6.05 -5.38 13.74
CA ASP A 37 4.79 -6.07 13.50
C ASP A 37 3.79 -5.18 12.75
N ASN A 38 2.88 -5.81 12.00
CA ASN A 38 1.91 -5.08 11.20
C ASN A 38 1.05 -4.15 12.07
N ASP A 39 0.75 -4.48 13.32
CA ASP A 39 -0.13 -3.65 14.14
C ASP A 39 0.58 -2.35 14.56
N ALA A 40 1.88 -2.39 14.86
CA ALA A 40 2.73 -1.23 15.10
C ALA A 40 2.85 -0.34 13.84
N ILE A 41 2.99 -0.94 12.65
CA ILE A 41 2.95 -0.21 11.37
C ILE A 41 1.61 0.54 11.24
N ILE A 42 0.50 -0.16 11.44
CA ILE A 42 -0.84 0.41 11.34
C ILE A 42 -1.04 1.57 12.32
N GLN A 43 -0.64 1.40 13.58
CA GLN A 43 -0.74 2.48 14.57
C GLN A 43 0.09 3.71 14.18
N THR A 44 1.29 3.49 13.65
CA THR A 44 2.15 4.58 13.17
C THR A 44 1.51 5.30 11.99
N ILE A 45 0.95 4.56 11.01
CA ILE A 45 0.30 5.16 9.85
C ILE A 45 -0.93 5.98 10.25
N LEU A 46 -1.75 5.49 11.18
CA LEU A 46 -2.97 6.18 11.60
C LEU A 46 -2.72 7.48 12.38
N THR A 47 -1.56 7.60 13.03
CA THR A 47 -1.25 8.72 13.93
C THR A 47 -0.23 9.71 13.36
N ALA A 48 0.62 9.28 12.43
CA ALA A 48 1.69 10.11 11.89
C ALA A 48 1.20 11.12 10.84
N ARG A 49 1.70 12.35 10.93
CA ARG A 49 1.49 13.44 9.98
C ARG A 49 2.75 14.26 9.81
N GLY A 50 3.06 14.65 8.58
CA GLY A 50 4.18 15.50 8.23
C GLY A 50 3.77 16.71 7.38
N PRO A 51 4.77 17.50 6.91
CA PRO A 51 4.52 18.63 6.02
C PRO A 51 3.80 18.25 4.71
N SER A 52 3.96 16.99 4.26
CA SER A 52 3.36 16.48 3.02
C SER A 52 1.95 15.92 3.19
N GLY A 53 1.38 15.88 4.40
CA GLY A 53 0.07 15.28 4.65
C GLY A 53 0.10 14.17 5.73
N THR A 54 -0.98 13.39 5.80
CA THR A 54 -1.08 12.25 6.73
C THR A 54 -0.36 11.04 6.17
N ASN A 55 0.17 10.19 7.06
CA ASN A 55 0.77 8.93 6.61
C ASN A 55 -0.31 7.97 6.07
N LEU A 56 -1.55 8.10 6.55
CA LEU A 56 -2.71 7.40 6.00
C LEU A 56 -2.93 7.73 4.51
N GLU A 57 -2.86 9.00 4.13
CA GLU A 57 -2.96 9.41 2.73
C GLU A 57 -1.86 8.76 1.87
N TYR A 58 -0.61 8.81 2.33
CA TYR A 58 0.51 8.18 1.63
C TYR A 58 0.27 6.68 1.40
N ALA A 59 -0.07 5.94 2.46
CA ALA A 59 -0.23 4.50 2.40
C ALA A 59 -1.37 4.09 1.46
N LEU A 60 -2.53 4.75 1.54
CA LEU A 60 -3.69 4.41 0.71
C LEU A 60 -3.51 4.82 -0.75
N ARG A 61 -2.87 5.96 -1.03
CA ARG A 61 -2.55 6.34 -2.41
C ARG A 61 -1.53 5.40 -3.05
N LEU A 62 -0.60 4.85 -2.27
CA LEU A 62 0.34 3.84 -2.77
C LEU A 62 -0.39 2.54 -3.15
N ALA A 63 -1.28 2.04 -2.28
CA ALA A 63 -2.06 0.85 -2.56
C ALA A 63 -2.96 1.04 -3.81
N ASP A 64 -3.70 2.15 -3.89
CA ASP A 64 -4.50 2.51 -5.07
C ASP A 64 -3.66 2.58 -6.36
N CYS A 65 -2.46 3.16 -6.28
CA CYS A 65 -1.54 3.22 -7.41
C CYS A 65 -1.16 1.83 -7.93
N VAL A 66 -0.79 0.91 -7.04
CA VAL A 66 -0.44 -0.47 -7.40
C VAL A 66 -1.65 -1.19 -8.00
N HIS A 67 -2.83 -1.10 -7.38
CA HIS A 67 -4.07 -1.69 -7.91
C HIS A 67 -4.39 -1.20 -9.33
N ARG A 68 -4.24 0.10 -9.62
CA ARG A 68 -4.56 0.67 -10.93
C ARG A 68 -3.50 0.44 -11.99
N MET A 69 -2.21 0.54 -11.63
CA MET A 69 -1.12 0.52 -12.60
C MET A 69 -0.57 -0.88 -12.86
N ALA A 70 -0.63 -1.77 -11.87
CA ALA A 70 -0.10 -3.13 -11.96
C ALA A 70 -1.08 -4.15 -11.35
N PRO A 71 -2.29 -4.30 -11.91
CA PRO A 71 -3.33 -5.17 -11.35
C PRO A 71 -2.93 -6.66 -11.32
N HIS A 72 -1.95 -7.06 -12.13
CA HIS A 72 -1.36 -8.40 -12.15
C HIS A 72 -0.37 -8.64 -11.00
N ILE A 73 0.11 -7.59 -10.34
CA ILE A 73 1.05 -7.68 -9.23
C ILE A 73 0.28 -7.75 -7.92
N ARG A 74 0.56 -8.80 -7.14
CA ARG A 74 0.00 -8.97 -5.80
C ARG A 74 1.06 -8.71 -4.73
N ASP A 75 1.09 -7.47 -4.24
CA ASP A 75 1.89 -7.12 -3.06
C ASP A 75 1.11 -7.51 -1.78
N GLU A 76 1.37 -8.71 -1.27
CA GLU A 76 0.68 -9.25 -0.11
C GLU A 76 0.84 -8.37 1.15
N HIS A 77 2.03 -7.79 1.36
CA HIS A 77 2.28 -6.98 2.53
C HIS A 77 1.52 -5.65 2.44
N LEU A 78 1.63 -4.94 1.32
CA LEU A 78 0.94 -3.68 1.10
C LEU A 78 -0.57 -3.82 1.23
N PHE A 79 -1.18 -4.84 0.60
CA PHE A 79 -2.62 -5.05 0.65
C PHE A 79 -3.12 -5.55 2.01
N THR A 80 -2.28 -6.28 2.76
CA THR A 80 -2.59 -6.61 4.16
C THR A 80 -2.63 -5.35 5.03
N ILE A 81 -1.69 -4.43 4.84
CA ILE A 81 -1.66 -3.15 5.55
C ILE A 81 -2.85 -2.28 5.16
N GLU A 82 -3.14 -2.13 3.86
CA GLU A 82 -4.31 -1.42 3.34
C GLU A 82 -5.61 -1.93 3.99
N LYS A 83 -5.88 -3.24 3.92
CA LYS A 83 -7.09 -3.83 4.50
C LYS A 83 -7.23 -3.50 5.99
N LYS A 84 -6.16 -3.68 6.76
CA LYS A 84 -6.15 -3.36 8.20
C LYS A 84 -6.38 -1.87 8.47
N LEU A 85 -5.80 -0.98 7.66
CA LEU A 85 -6.03 0.47 7.77
C LEU A 85 -7.51 0.79 7.57
N LEU A 86 -8.12 0.27 6.50
CA LEU A 86 -9.53 0.52 6.21
C LEU A 86 -10.45 -0.02 7.31
N GLU A 87 -10.19 -1.22 7.83
CA GLU A 87 -10.92 -1.78 8.98
C GLU A 87 -10.80 -0.89 10.22
N LYS A 88 -9.59 -0.41 10.54
CA LYS A 88 -9.35 0.51 11.67
C LYS A 88 -10.00 1.86 11.46
N CYS A 89 -9.92 2.45 10.27
CA CYS A 89 -10.56 3.72 9.94
C CYS A 89 -12.08 3.64 10.14
N ARG A 90 -12.71 2.54 9.72
CA ARG A 90 -14.15 2.29 9.98
C ARG A 90 -14.44 2.15 11.47
N THR A 91 -13.67 1.32 12.18
CA THR A 91 -13.90 1.02 13.61
C THR A 91 -13.70 2.25 14.50
N LEU A 92 -12.71 3.08 14.18
CA LEU A 92 -12.34 4.26 14.97
C LEU A 92 -12.99 5.55 14.46
N ASN A 93 -13.81 5.47 13.41
CA ASN A 93 -14.42 6.63 12.73
C ASN A 93 -13.37 7.70 12.35
N VAL A 94 -12.28 7.26 11.71
CA VAL A 94 -11.21 8.15 11.25
C VAL A 94 -11.73 8.99 10.09
N HIS A 95 -11.52 10.30 10.18
CA HIS A 95 -11.82 11.24 9.11
C HIS A 95 -10.51 11.70 8.45
N ASP A 96 -10.32 11.32 7.20
CA ASP A 96 -9.22 11.78 6.34
C ASP A 96 -9.76 12.00 4.93
N GLN A 97 -9.27 13.03 4.24
CA GLN A 97 -9.72 13.40 2.90
C GLN A 97 -9.46 12.26 1.89
N VAL A 98 -8.37 11.51 2.06
CA VAL A 98 -8.02 10.40 1.15
C VAL A 98 -9.11 9.34 1.06
N LEU A 99 -9.86 9.09 2.15
CA LEU A 99 -10.93 8.10 2.16
C LEU A 99 -12.07 8.50 1.22
N SER A 100 -12.41 9.79 1.22
CA SER A 100 -13.41 10.35 0.31
C SER A 100 -12.89 10.38 -1.12
N ASP A 101 -11.64 10.81 -1.33
CA ASP A 101 -11.02 10.93 -2.65
C ASP A 101 -10.97 9.59 -3.39
N LEU A 102 -10.70 8.50 -2.67
CA LEU A 102 -10.64 7.15 -3.22
C LEU A 102 -12.02 6.46 -3.29
N GLY A 103 -13.10 7.18 -2.95
CA GLY A 103 -14.46 6.60 -2.95
C GLY A 103 -14.65 5.49 -1.91
N ILE A 104 -13.80 5.44 -0.87
CA ILE A 104 -13.85 4.41 0.16
C ILE A 104 -14.90 4.82 1.19
N VAL A 105 -16.13 4.40 0.94
CA VAL A 105 -17.24 4.65 1.87
C VAL A 105 -17.14 3.71 3.07
N PRO A 106 -17.16 4.21 4.31
CA PRO A 106 -17.34 3.36 5.50
C PRO A 106 -18.73 2.71 5.45
N GLY A 107 -18.84 1.45 5.02
CA GLY A 107 -20.09 0.68 5.17
C GLY A 107 -20.51 -0.26 4.04
N ILE A 108 -19.84 -0.28 2.89
CA ILE A 108 -20.12 -1.28 1.85
C ILE A 108 -19.00 -2.31 1.89
N GLY A 109 -19.27 -3.44 2.54
CA GLY A 109 -18.48 -4.64 2.34
C GLY A 109 -18.53 -5.00 0.86
N SER A 110 -17.38 -5.35 0.28
CA SER A 110 -17.32 -6.06 -0.99
C SER A 110 -18.34 -7.20 -0.94
N THR A 111 -19.42 -7.07 -1.71
CA THR A 111 -20.33 -8.17 -1.97
C THR A 111 -19.50 -9.31 -2.53
N ASN A 112 -19.58 -10.46 -1.88
CA ASN A 112 -18.98 -11.70 -2.34
C ASN A 112 -19.52 -12.00 -3.76
N GLU A 113 -18.73 -11.72 -4.78
CA GLU A 113 -18.87 -12.36 -6.09
C GLU A 113 -17.94 -13.56 -6.06
N ASP A 114 -18.42 -14.68 -5.49
CA ASP A 114 -17.92 -16.04 -5.75
C ASP A 114 -18.87 -17.04 -5.06
N GLU A 115 -20.13 -17.05 -5.48
CA GLU A 115 -21.06 -18.15 -5.21
C GLU A 115 -22.03 -18.30 -6.40
N THR A 116 -21.51 -18.73 -7.57
CA THR A 116 -22.31 -19.44 -8.57
C THR A 116 -21.42 -20.38 -9.37
N ASP A 117 -21.25 -21.61 -8.88
CA ASP A 117 -21.18 -22.77 -9.77
C ASP A 117 -21.74 -24.03 -9.07
N GLN A 118 -23.06 -24.19 -9.17
CA GLN A 118 -23.74 -25.47 -9.04
C GLN A 118 -24.86 -25.51 -10.08
N ARG A 119 -24.89 -26.61 -10.86
CA ARG A 119 -25.85 -27.02 -11.92
C ARG A 119 -25.43 -26.45 -13.29
N GLU A 120 -24.95 -27.28 -14.23
CA GLU A 120 -25.59 -28.47 -14.80
C GLU A 120 -24.63 -29.63 -15.11
#